data_AF-A0A534RM03-F1
#
_entry.id   AF-A0A534RM03-F1
#
_cell.length_a   1.000
_cell.length_b   1.000
_cell.length_c   1.000
_cell.angle_alpha   90.00
_cell.angle_beta   90.00
_cell.angle_gamma   90.00
#
_symmetry.space_group_name_H-M   'P 1'
#
loop_
_entity.id
_entity.type
_entity.pdbx_description
1 polymer ?
#
loop_
_entity_poly.entity_id
_entity_poly.type
_entity_poly.pdbx_seq_one_letter_code
_entity_poly.pdbx_strand_id
1 'polypeptide(L)'
;MMETQLAHPTLTGVVAGQWKAVWGQTRPGAERVELYDLAADPAERRDLAGERPVVVGYARQTAARLRLARAPQAAAETTVVDPDTERRLRALGYVDTDAR
;
A
#
# COMPACT_ATOMS: atom_id res chain seq x y z
N MET A 1 -6.00 -30.49 -3.57
CA MET A 1 -6.27 -29.19 -4.22
C MET A 1 -6.23 -28.15 -3.11
N MET A 2 -5.11 -27.45 -2.96
CA MET A 2 -4.90 -26.48 -1.88
C MET A 2 -5.03 -25.11 -2.54
N GLU A 3 -6.22 -24.52 -2.50
CA GLU A 3 -6.43 -23.15 -2.95
C GLU A 3 -5.83 -22.21 -1.90
N THR A 4 -4.60 -21.77 -2.15
CA THR A 4 -4.00 -20.69 -1.38
C THR A 4 -4.66 -19.38 -1.80
N GLN A 5 -5.83 -19.08 -1.24
CA GLN A 5 -6.44 -17.76 -1.31
C GLN A 5 -5.55 -16.78 -0.55
N LEU A 6 -4.60 -16.19 -1.27
CA LEU A 6 -3.92 -14.98 -0.85
C LEU A 6 -4.89 -13.81 -0.99
N ALA A 7 -5.90 -13.76 -0.12
CA ALA A 7 -6.57 -12.50 0.18
C ALA A 7 -5.56 -11.64 0.95
N HIS A 8 -4.60 -11.05 0.22
CA HIS A 8 -3.62 -10.17 0.81
C HIS A 8 -4.38 -9.07 1.54
N PRO A 9 -4.16 -8.87 2.84
CA PRO A 9 -4.79 -7.75 3.52
C PRO A 9 -4.42 -6.47 2.78
N THR A 10 -5.42 -5.77 2.25
CA THR A 10 -5.21 -4.51 1.53
C THR A 10 -4.80 -3.45 2.52
N LEU A 11 -3.49 -3.21 2.62
CA LEU A 11 -2.93 -2.08 3.34
C LEU A 11 -3.19 -0.79 2.56
N THR A 12 -3.64 0.23 3.26
CA THR A 12 -3.73 1.60 2.76
C THR A 12 -2.70 2.44 3.48
N GLY A 13 -1.84 3.11 2.72
CA GLY A 13 -0.91 4.12 3.24
C GLY A 13 -1.28 5.51 2.72
N VAL A 14 -1.20 6.51 3.58
CA VAL A 14 -1.31 7.93 3.21
C VAL A 14 -0.16 8.70 3.84
N VAL A 15 0.48 9.54 3.03
CA VAL A 15 1.43 10.56 3.48
C VAL A 15 0.81 11.92 3.23
N ALA A 16 0.77 12.77 4.27
CA ALA A 16 0.26 14.13 4.20
C ALA A 16 1.10 15.04 5.10
N GLY A 17 1.90 15.92 4.48
CA GLY A 17 2.91 16.69 5.22
C GLY A 17 3.95 15.77 5.84
N GLN A 18 4.27 15.98 7.12
CA GLN A 18 5.19 15.10 7.87
C GLN A 18 4.56 13.79 8.35
N TRP A 19 3.25 13.58 8.18
CA TRP A 19 2.56 12.44 8.76
C TRP A 19 2.42 11.30 7.75
N LYS A 20 2.72 10.08 8.20
CA LYS A 20 2.39 8.83 7.49
C LYS A 20 1.43 8.01 8.33
N ALA A 21 0.28 7.67 7.76
CA ALA A 21 -0.66 6.73 8.36
C ALA A 21 -0.76 5.48 7.50
N VAL A 22 -0.74 4.31 8.13
CA VAL A 22 -0.93 3.01 7.48
C VAL A 22 -2.03 2.27 8.21
N TRP A 23 -2.97 1.68 7.47
CA TRP A 23 -3.99 0.83 8.05
C TRP A 23 -4.38 -0.32 7.14
N GLY A 24 -4.87 -1.39 7.73
CA GLY A 24 -5.46 -2.51 7.02
C GLY A 24 -5.80 -3.66 7.95
N GLN A 25 -6.46 -4.67 7.40
CA GLN A 25 -6.86 -5.85 8.14
C GLN A 25 -5.61 -6.69 8.47
N THR A 26 -5.44 -7.08 9.72
CA THR A 26 -4.40 -8.05 10.12
C THR A 26 -4.94 -9.47 10.11
N ARG A 27 -6.25 -9.60 10.36
CA ARG A 27 -7.05 -10.82 10.31
C ARG A 27 -8.52 -10.42 10.08
N PRO A 28 -9.41 -11.34 9.68
CA PRO A 28 -10.83 -11.03 9.50
C PRO A 28 -11.42 -10.33 10.74
N GLY A 29 -12.00 -9.14 10.53
CA GLY A 29 -12.61 -8.33 11.59
C GLY A 29 -11.65 -7.52 12.48
N ALA A 30 -10.32 -7.59 12.28
CA ALA A 30 -9.36 -6.80 13.05
C ALA A 30 -8.52 -5.89 12.15
N GLU A 31 -8.81 -4.59 12.21
CA GLU A 31 -8.00 -3.55 11.58
C GLU A 31 -6.87 -3.13 12.52
N ARG A 32 -5.66 -2.98 11.96
CA ARG A 32 -4.54 -2.28 12.61
C ARG A 32 -4.35 -0.94 11.92
N VAL A 33 -4.05 0.08 12.71
CA VAL A 33 -3.69 1.41 12.25
C VAL A 33 -2.43 1.86 12.97
N GLU A 34 -1.52 2.44 12.21
CA GLU A 34 -0.25 2.97 12.69
C GLU A 34 -0.07 4.39 12.13
N LEU A 35 0.53 5.28 12.93
CA LEU A 35 0.80 6.66 12.56
C LEU A 35 2.23 7.03 12.94
N TYR A 36 2.97 7.60 11.99
CA TYR A 36 4.36 8.03 12.18
C TYR A 36 4.53 9.50 11.83
N ASP A 37 5.37 10.19 12.61
CA ASP A 37 5.90 11.51 12.27
C ASP A 37 7.22 11.31 11.52
N LEU A 38 7.21 11.46 10.20
CA LEU A 38 8.40 11.24 9.37
C LEU A 38 9.46 12.34 9.54
N ALA A 39 9.10 13.50 10.09
CA ALA A 39 10.09 14.55 10.36
C ALA A 39 10.89 14.24 11.62
N ALA A 40 10.23 13.77 12.68
CA ALA A 40 10.87 13.42 13.94
C ALA A 40 11.38 11.97 13.99
N ASP A 41 10.73 11.06 13.25
CA ASP A 41 11.02 9.63 13.20
C ASP A 41 10.97 9.10 11.75
N PRO A 42 11.98 9.42 10.92
CA PRO A 42 12.06 8.93 9.54
C PRO A 42 12.13 7.41 9.40
N ALA A 43 12.46 6.71 10.49
CA ALA A 43 12.61 5.27 10.54
C ALA A 43 11.34 4.55 11.04
N GLU A 44 10.24 5.29 11.27
CA GLU A 44 8.92 4.73 11.60
C GLU A 44 8.97 3.76 12.80
N ARG A 45 9.73 4.11 13.84
CA ARG A 45 9.93 3.28 15.03
C ARG A 45 8.85 3.49 16.08
N ARG A 46 8.23 4.67 16.13
CA ARG A 46 7.24 5.05 17.15
C ARG A 46 5.87 5.23 16.52
N ASP A 47 4.97 4.28 16.79
CA ASP A 47 3.55 4.42 16.49
C ASP A 47 2.89 5.45 17.41
N LEU A 48 2.23 6.45 16.82
CA LEU A 48 1.51 7.54 17.46
C LEU A 48 0.00 7.47 17.26
N ALA A 49 -0.53 6.38 16.68
CA ALA A 49 -1.95 6.29 16.31
C ALA A 49 -2.88 6.47 17.51
N GLY A 50 -2.53 5.88 18.66
CA GLY A 50 -3.28 6.03 19.91
C GLY A 50 -3.14 7.42 20.56
N GLU A 51 -2.02 8.09 20.35
CA GLU A 51 -1.74 9.42 20.92
C GLU A 51 -2.36 10.54 20.08
N ARG A 52 -2.56 10.32 18.78
CA ARG A 52 -2.99 11.36 17.82
C ARG A 52 -4.17 10.90 16.94
N PRO A 53 -5.34 10.58 17.53
CA PRO A 53 -6.49 10.04 16.78
C PRO A 53 -7.04 11.02 15.73
N VAL A 54 -6.90 12.33 15.94
CA VAL A 54 -7.34 13.36 14.97
C VAL A 54 -6.53 13.28 13.68
N VAL A 55 -5.22 13.04 13.77
CA VAL A 55 -4.35 12.92 12.59
C VAL A 55 -4.69 11.66 11.80
N VAL A 56 -5.00 10.56 12.49
CA VAL A 56 -5.51 9.33 11.86
C VAL A 56 -6.82 9.59 11.09
N GLY A 57 -7.76 10.30 11.71
CA GLY A 57 -9.03 10.67 11.06
C GLY A 57 -8.81 11.53 9.80
N TYR A 58 -7.92 12.52 9.88
CA TYR A 58 -7.54 13.34 8.74
C TYR A 58 -6.91 12.52 7.60
N ALA A 59 -6.01 11.59 7.92
CA ALA A 59 -5.38 10.72 6.93
C ALA A 59 -6.41 9.81 6.24
N ARG A 60 -7.37 9.24 7.00
CA ARG A 60 -8.49 8.46 6.45
C ARG A 60 -9.36 9.27 5.49
N GLN A 61 -9.71 10.49 5.87
CA GLN A 61 -10.48 11.39 5.00
C GLN A 61 -9.69 11.72 3.71
N THR A 62 -8.38 11.93 3.84
CA THR A 62 -7.49 12.18 2.70
C THR A 62 -7.46 10.98 1.75
N ALA A 63 -7.32 9.74 2.26
CA ALA A 63 -7.42 8.54 1.43
C ALA A 63 -8.76 8.43 0.71
N ALA A 64 -9.87 8.70 1.41
CA ALA A 64 -11.20 8.63 0.82
C ALA A 64 -11.35 9.62 -0.34
N ARG A 65 -10.86 10.86 -0.18
CA ARG A 65 -10.85 11.86 -1.25
C ARG A 65 -10.00 11.42 -2.45
N LEU A 66 -8.81 10.87 -2.20
CA LEU A 66 -7.92 10.36 -3.27
C LEU A 66 -8.53 9.18 -4.03
N ARG A 67 -9.24 8.28 -3.33
CA ARG A 67 -9.98 7.18 -3.95
C ARG A 67 -11.11 7.67 -4.84
N LEU A 68 -11.87 8.68 -4.40
CA LEU A 68 -12.95 9.27 -5.21
C LEU A 68 -12.40 10.05 -6.42
N ALA A 69 -11.26 10.71 -6.27
CA ALA A 69 -10.61 11.45 -7.36
C ALA A 69 -9.99 10.53 -8.42
N ARG A 70 -9.58 9.31 -8.03
CA ARG A 70 -9.27 8.25 -8.98
C ARG A 70 -10.59 7.71 -9.55
N ALA A 71 -11.07 8.30 -10.64
CA ALA A 71 -12.02 7.63 -11.52
C ALA A 71 -11.51 6.19 -11.81
N PRO A 72 -12.38 5.19 -12.03
CA PRO A 72 -11.93 3.84 -12.34
C PRO A 72 -10.97 3.95 -13.53
N GLN A 73 -9.68 3.70 -13.28
CA GLN A 73 -8.72 3.51 -14.34
C GLN A 73 -9.31 2.35 -15.14
N ALA A 74 -9.75 2.63 -16.37
CA ALA A 74 -10.23 1.60 -17.27
C ALA A 74 -9.23 0.44 -17.22
N ALA A 75 -9.78 -0.78 -17.06
CA ALA A 75 -9.09 -2.05 -16.89
C ALA A 75 -7.62 -1.97 -17.31
N ALA A 76 -6.71 -2.12 -16.33
CA ALA A 76 -5.26 -2.12 -16.48
C ALA A 76 -4.84 -2.32 -17.93
N GLU A 77 -4.57 -1.21 -18.64
CA GLU A 77 -3.98 -1.29 -19.97
C GLU A 77 -2.70 -2.07 -19.78
N THR A 78 -2.67 -3.26 -20.40
CA THR A 78 -1.53 -4.17 -20.40
C THR A 78 -0.29 -3.34 -20.67
N THR A 79 0.45 -3.04 -19.62
CA THR A 79 1.54 -2.08 -19.71
C THR A 79 2.64 -2.83 -20.45
N VAL A 80 2.86 -2.49 -21.72
CA VAL A 80 3.92 -3.10 -22.51
C VAL A 80 5.23 -2.75 -21.83
N VAL A 81 5.84 -3.73 -21.17
CA VAL A 81 7.16 -3.58 -20.58
C VAL A 81 8.16 -3.53 -21.73
N ASP A 82 8.98 -2.48 -21.75
CA ASP A 82 10.04 -2.36 -22.73
C ASP A 82 11.00 -3.58 -22.67
N PRO A 83 11.45 -4.14 -23.81
CA PRO A 83 12.26 -5.36 -23.84
C PRO A 83 13.58 -5.28 -23.06
N ASP A 84 14.21 -4.11 -22.96
CA ASP A 84 15.41 -3.92 -22.14
C ASP A 84 15.07 -4.00 -20.65
N THR A 85 13.93 -3.46 -20.27
CA THR A 85 13.41 -3.53 -18.89
C THR A 85 13.08 -4.97 -18.51
N GLU A 86 12.43 -5.72 -19.38
CA GLU A 86 12.13 -7.14 -19.15
C GLU A 86 13.40 -7.98 -18.97
N ARG A 87 14.42 -7.77 -19.82
CA ARG A 87 15.71 -8.47 -19.67
C ARG A 87 16.36 -8.19 -18.32
N ARG A 88 16.34 -6.94 -17.85
CA ARG A 88 16.89 -6.55 -16.55
C ARG A 88 16.10 -7.19 -15.40
N LEU A 89 14.77 -7.17 -15.47
CA LEU A 89 13.92 -7.79 -14.46
C LEU A 89 14.13 -9.31 -14.41
N ARG A 90 14.31 -9.96 -15.57
CA ARG A 90 14.65 -11.39 -15.66
C ARG A 90 16.02 -11.70 -15.05
N ALA A 91 17.03 -10.88 -15.32
CA ALA A 91 18.37 -11.04 -14.72
C ALA A 91 18.35 -10.89 -13.18
N LEU A 92 17.40 -10.12 -12.66
CA LEU A 92 17.17 -9.92 -11.23
C LEU A 92 16.23 -10.98 -10.61
N GLY A 93 15.65 -11.88 -11.42
CA GLY A 93 14.74 -12.94 -10.96
C GLY A 93 13.30 -12.47 -10.66
N TYR A 94 12.89 -11.29 -11.13
CA TYR A 94 11.52 -10.77 -10.94
C TYR A 94 10.53 -11.24 -12.01
N VAL A 95 11.00 -11.90 -13.09
CA VAL A 95 10.16 -12.48 -14.14
C VAL A 95 10.28 -13.98 -14.06
N ASP A 96 9.18 -14.64 -13.70
CA ASP A 96 9.08 -16.09 -13.67
C ASP A 96 9.09 -16.64 -15.11
N THR A 97 9.89 -17.67 -15.37
CA THR A 97 10.00 -18.30 -16.70
C THR A 97 8.95 -19.37 -16.97
N ASP A 98 8.12 -19.70 -15.99
CA ASP A 98 7.15 -20.81 -16.06
C ASP A 98 5.70 -20.34 -16.23
N ALA A 99 5.39 -19.78 -17.40
CA ALA A 99 4.02 -19.76 -17.91
C ALA A 99 3.99 -20.54 -19.23
N ARG A 100 3.73 -21.85 -19.12
CA ARG A 100 3.44 -22.74 -20.25
C ARG A 100 1.96 -23.06 -20.30
#